data_AF-A0A7J6C4Y2-F1
#
_entry.id   AF-A0A7J6C4Y2-F1
#
_cell.length_a   1.000
_cell.length_b   1.000
_cell.length_c   1.000
_cell.angle_alpha   90.00
_cell.angle_beta   90.00
_cell.angle_gamma   90.00
#
_symmetry.space_group_name_H-M   'P 1'
#
loop_
_entity.id
_entity.type
_entity.pdbx_description
1 polymer ?
#
loop_
_entity_poly.entity_id
_entity_poly.type
_entity_poly.pdbx_seq_one_letter_code
_entity_poly.pdbx_strand_id
1 'polypeptide(L)'
;MNDSELQEQFMKLDNLVDHQELNDELQSLDDLLECFLQDLQHSLSTSDDEASPLGTSRDPLPASSSWSTRQSLFSERWRAERPRLVNTAAAQENVATRICQQCGSNPAAVRCGDCRPRPFYCAECDVSMHTRHVLHNRDAMTPGFYQPLPPTTFVIDKALSHCVRLVPVEIPDIMCGCSSESLRLSPGKTVAVITMNGTGVKINIYTCSTPISLAQVCM
;
A
#
# COMPACT_ATOMS: atom_id res chain seq x y z
N MET A 1 6.69 -44.39 1.99
CA MET A 1 6.72 -43.44 3.12
C MET A 1 6.07 -44.13 4.30
N ASN A 2 6.88 -44.42 5.31
CA ASN A 2 6.48 -45.00 6.58
C ASN A 2 6.26 -43.85 7.59
N ASP A 3 5.39 -44.06 8.60
CA ASP A 3 5.01 -43.01 9.57
C ASP A 3 6.21 -42.37 10.27
N SER A 4 7.29 -43.12 10.44
CA SER A 4 8.53 -42.63 11.06
C SER A 4 9.24 -41.56 10.21
N GLU A 5 9.20 -41.65 8.88
CA GLU A 5 9.80 -40.63 7.98
C GLU A 5 8.96 -39.34 7.98
N LEU A 6 7.63 -39.47 8.07
CA LEU A 6 6.73 -38.32 8.15
C LEU A 6 6.91 -37.55 9.47
N GLN A 7 7.09 -38.27 10.58
CA GLN A 7 7.33 -37.67 11.88
C GLN A 7 8.66 -36.91 11.94
N GLU A 8 9.70 -37.43 11.30
CA GLU A 8 11.01 -36.77 11.23
C GLU A 8 10.97 -35.50 10.36
N GLN A 9 10.22 -35.52 9.25
CA GLN A 9 10.02 -34.34 8.42
C GLN A 9 9.20 -33.26 9.12
N PHE A 10 8.16 -33.64 9.88
CA PHE A 10 7.37 -32.69 10.68
C PHE A 10 8.22 -32.01 11.76
N MET A 11 9.04 -32.79 12.48
CA MET A 11 9.97 -32.25 13.48
C MET A 11 11.02 -31.31 12.86
N LYS A 12 11.48 -31.59 11.63
CA LYS A 12 12.39 -30.68 10.89
C LYS A 12 11.70 -29.38 10.46
N LEU A 13 10.43 -29.44 10.07
CA LEU A 13 9.63 -28.26 9.73
C LEU A 13 9.33 -27.39 10.95
N ASP A 14 8.97 -27.98 12.10
CA ASP A 14 8.77 -27.24 13.36
C ASP A 14 10.06 -26.55 13.83
N ASN A 15 11.22 -27.20 13.68
CA ASN A 15 12.50 -26.59 14.07
C ASN A 15 12.97 -25.46 13.12
N LEU A 16 12.32 -25.26 11.97
CA LEU A 16 12.62 -24.17 11.02
C LEU A 16 11.70 -22.96 11.23
N VAL A 17 10.62 -23.11 11.99
CA VAL A 17 9.71 -22.02 12.34
C VAL A 17 10.17 -21.44 13.66
N ASP A 18 10.62 -20.18 13.66
CA ASP A 18 10.87 -19.47 14.90
C ASP A 18 9.52 -19.16 15.56
N HIS A 19 9.07 -20.11 16.38
CA HIS A 19 7.79 -20.01 17.08
C HIS A 19 7.72 -18.80 18.02
N GLN A 20 8.86 -18.24 18.43
CA GLN A 20 8.90 -17.01 19.22
C GLN A 20 8.54 -15.79 18.36
N GLU A 21 9.10 -15.70 17.15
CA GLU A 21 8.80 -14.62 16.20
C GLU A 21 7.32 -14.66 15.76
N LEU A 22 6.79 -15.85 15.48
CA LEU A 22 5.38 -16.01 15.13
C LEU A 22 4.45 -15.65 16.31
N ASN A 23 4.83 -16.01 17.53
CA ASN A 23 4.03 -15.68 18.72
C ASN A 23 4.08 -14.17 19.03
N ASP A 24 5.23 -13.51 18.82
CA ASP A 24 5.35 -12.06 18.94
C ASP A 24 4.53 -11.32 17.86
N GLU A 25 4.46 -11.85 16.63
CA GLU A 25 3.59 -11.32 15.57
C GLU A 25 2.11 -11.50 15.87
N LEU A 26 1.71 -12.65 16.43
CA LEU A 26 0.33 -12.91 16.86
C LEU A 26 -0.08 -12.02 18.03
N GLN A 27 0.80 -11.85 19.02
CA GLN A 27 0.58 -10.96 20.16
C GLN A 27 0.45 -9.50 19.70
N SER A 28 1.30 -9.06 18.77
CA SER A 28 1.20 -7.73 18.17
C SER A 28 -0.09 -7.52 17.37
N LEU A 29 -0.67 -8.58 16.81
CA LEU A 29 -1.93 -8.52 16.07
C LEU A 29 -3.12 -8.43 17.04
N ASP A 30 -3.08 -9.16 18.15
CA ASP A 30 -4.11 -9.10 19.20
C ASP A 30 -4.15 -7.72 19.87
N ASP A 31 -3.00 -7.15 20.21
CA ASP A 31 -2.91 -5.80 20.78
C ASP A 31 -3.48 -4.74 19.82
N LEU A 32 -3.24 -4.90 18.52
CA LEU A 32 -3.78 -4.03 17.47
C LEU A 32 -5.31 -4.17 17.34
N LEU A 33 -5.81 -5.41 17.40
CA LEU A 33 -7.24 -5.71 17.32
C LEU A 33 -7.98 -5.11 18.52
N GLU A 34 -7.42 -5.23 19.72
CA GLU A 34 -8.00 -4.71 20.94
C GLU A 34 -8.05 -3.18 20.91
N CYS A 35 -6.97 -2.52 20.48
CA CYS A 35 -6.96 -1.07 20.23
C CYS A 35 -8.03 -0.64 19.22
N PHE A 36 -8.17 -1.37 18.11
CA PHE A 36 -9.16 -1.04 17.08
C PHE A 36 -10.60 -1.20 17.60
N LEU A 37 -10.87 -2.26 18.37
CA LEU A 37 -12.18 -2.47 19.00
C LEU A 37 -12.50 -1.38 20.02
N GLN A 38 -11.51 -0.93 20.79
CA GLN A 38 -11.66 0.12 21.78
C GLN A 38 -11.97 1.48 21.12
N ASP A 39 -11.29 1.81 20.02
CA ASP A 39 -11.56 3.01 19.23
C ASP A 39 -12.97 2.99 18.61
N LEU A 40 -13.41 1.81 18.17
CA LEU A 40 -14.75 1.60 17.61
C LEU A 40 -15.82 1.78 18.69
N GLN A 41 -15.61 1.22 19.89
CA GLN A 41 -16.50 1.38 21.03
C GLN A 41 -16.55 2.85 21.51
N HIS A 42 -15.40 3.54 21.59
CA HIS A 42 -15.37 4.97 21.93
C HIS A 42 -16.12 5.83 20.91
N SER A 43 -16.00 5.51 19.61
CA SER A 43 -16.74 6.20 18.56
C SER A 43 -18.25 5.97 18.64
N LEU A 44 -18.68 4.80 19.11
CA LEU A 44 -20.10 4.47 19.33
C LEU A 44 -20.67 5.05 20.64
N SER A 45 -19.81 5.36 21.61
CA SER A 45 -20.20 5.87 22.94
C SER A 45 -20.27 7.39 23.00
N THR A 46 -19.53 8.09 22.12
CA THR A 46 -19.48 9.56 22.07
C THR A 46 -20.65 10.20 21.32
N SER A 47 -21.60 9.41 20.81
CA SER A 47 -22.83 9.91 20.18
C SER A 47 -23.93 10.32 21.18
N ASP A 48 -23.75 10.01 22.46
CA ASP A 48 -24.79 10.15 23.47
C ASP A 48 -24.28 11.07 24.59
N ASP A 49 -24.32 12.40 24.39
CA ASP A 49 -24.42 13.41 25.46
C ASP A 49 -24.48 14.85 24.89
N GLU A 50 -25.68 15.30 24.51
CA GLU A 50 -26.16 16.64 24.86
C GLU A 50 -27.64 16.47 25.23
N ALA A 51 -27.96 16.79 26.47
CA ALA A 51 -29.18 16.38 27.14
C ALA A 51 -30.45 16.98 26.50
N SER A 52 -31.34 16.11 26.03
CA SER A 52 -32.78 16.37 26.04
C SER A 52 -33.48 15.26 26.84
N PRO A 53 -34.37 15.60 27.78
CA PRO A 53 -34.93 14.63 28.72
C PRO A 53 -36.09 13.90 28.05
N LEU A 54 -35.80 12.88 27.23
CA LEU A 54 -36.79 11.84 26.92
C LEU A 54 -36.06 10.57 26.44
N GLY A 55 -35.93 9.61 27.35
CA GLY A 55 -35.46 8.27 27.00
C GLY A 55 -36.32 7.71 25.88
N THR A 56 -35.71 7.42 24.74
CA THR A 56 -36.39 6.74 23.65
C THR A 56 -35.51 5.60 23.17
N SER A 57 -36.09 4.40 23.20
CA SER A 57 -35.60 3.17 22.58
C SER A 57 -34.91 3.44 21.25
N ARG A 58 -33.74 2.82 21.05
CA ARG A 58 -32.91 2.91 19.85
C ARG A 58 -33.49 2.05 18.70
N ASP A 59 -34.80 2.13 18.51
CA ASP A 59 -35.47 1.52 17.37
C ASP A 59 -35.12 2.31 16.10
N PRO A 60 -34.76 1.66 14.99
CA PRO A 60 -34.52 2.34 13.72
C PRO A 60 -35.77 3.14 13.33
N LEU A 61 -35.67 4.47 13.36
CA LEU A 61 -36.76 5.34 12.92
C LEU A 61 -37.13 4.97 11.48
N PRO A 62 -38.42 4.73 11.18
CA PRO A 62 -38.84 4.37 9.83
C PRO A 62 -38.45 5.49 8.86
N ALA A 63 -37.80 5.12 7.76
CA ALA A 63 -37.39 6.07 6.74
C ALA A 63 -38.62 6.81 6.19
N SER A 64 -38.57 8.15 6.17
CA SER A 64 -39.68 8.96 5.65
C SER A 64 -40.05 8.55 4.22
N SER A 65 -41.34 8.36 3.97
CA SER A 65 -41.89 8.04 2.63
C SER A 65 -41.83 9.23 1.67
N SER A 66 -41.64 10.44 2.19
CA SER A 66 -41.53 11.66 1.39
C SER A 66 -40.09 11.85 0.87
N TRP A 67 -39.93 11.90 -0.45
CA TRP A 67 -38.64 12.19 -1.09
C TRP A 67 -38.07 13.54 -0.65
N SER A 68 -38.89 14.60 -0.63
CA SER A 68 -38.44 15.93 -0.23
C SER A 68 -37.93 15.95 1.21
N THR A 69 -38.61 15.23 2.11
CA THR A 69 -38.19 15.09 3.50
C THR A 69 -36.87 14.33 3.61
N ARG A 70 -36.69 13.22 2.89
CA ARG A 70 -35.41 12.48 2.85
C ARG A 70 -34.27 13.34 2.32
N GLN A 71 -34.51 14.11 1.26
CA GLN A 71 -33.49 14.98 0.66
C GLN A 71 -33.06 16.10 1.61
N SER A 72 -34.01 16.74 2.29
CA SER A 72 -33.72 17.78 3.29
C SER A 72 -32.92 17.22 4.46
N LEU A 73 -33.37 16.09 5.04
CA LEU A 73 -32.67 15.44 6.15
C LEU A 73 -31.26 14.97 5.76
N PHE A 74 -31.10 14.41 4.55
CA PHE A 74 -29.78 14.03 4.05
C PHE A 74 -28.88 15.25 3.91
N SER A 75 -29.37 16.34 3.33
CA SER A 75 -28.59 17.56 3.13
C SER A 75 -28.17 18.19 4.46
N GLU A 76 -29.05 18.18 5.45
CA GLU A 76 -28.78 18.65 6.81
C GLU A 76 -27.73 17.78 7.51
N ARG A 77 -27.92 16.46 7.54
CA ARG A 77 -26.96 15.52 8.12
C ARG A 77 -25.60 15.59 7.43
N TRP A 78 -25.58 15.65 6.11
CA TRP A 78 -24.34 15.85 5.36
C TRP A 78 -23.66 17.16 5.71
N ARG A 79 -24.41 18.27 5.82
CA ARG A 79 -23.84 19.57 6.22
C ARG A 79 -23.25 19.53 7.62
N ALA A 80 -23.89 18.83 8.56
CA ALA A 80 -23.41 18.67 9.93
C ALA A 80 -22.16 17.75 10.01
N GLU A 81 -22.16 16.66 9.24
CA GLU A 81 -21.13 15.61 9.31
C GLU A 81 -19.90 15.91 8.44
N ARG A 82 -20.09 16.62 7.33
CA ARG A 82 -19.03 16.93 6.34
C ARG A 82 -17.77 17.53 6.98
N PRO A 83 -17.83 18.52 7.91
CA PRO A 83 -16.62 19.06 8.53
C PRO A 83 -15.79 17.99 9.22
N ARG A 84 -16.42 17.08 9.96
CA ARG A 84 -15.71 15.97 10.64
C ARG A 84 -15.03 15.07 9.61
N LEU A 85 -15.76 14.61 8.59
CA LEU A 85 -15.21 13.73 7.55
C LEU A 85 -14.04 14.38 6.81
N VAL A 86 -14.17 15.65 6.42
CA VAL A 86 -13.10 16.39 5.73
C VAL A 86 -11.89 16.58 6.64
N ASN A 87 -12.10 16.96 7.90
CA ASN A 87 -11.00 17.16 8.85
C ASN A 87 -10.29 15.84 9.19
N THR A 88 -11.03 14.74 9.32
CA THR A 88 -10.46 13.40 9.51
C THR A 88 -9.63 12.99 8.29
N ALA A 89 -10.16 13.15 7.08
CA ALA A 89 -9.40 12.87 5.86
C ALA A 89 -8.14 13.74 5.77
N ALA A 90 -8.24 15.04 6.07
CA ALA A 90 -7.09 15.95 6.09
C ALA A 90 -6.05 15.57 7.16
N ALA A 91 -6.49 15.11 8.33
CA ALA A 91 -5.60 14.64 9.39
C ALA A 91 -4.87 13.35 9.01
N GLN A 92 -5.52 12.45 8.25
CA GLN A 92 -4.87 11.24 7.72
C GLN A 92 -3.79 11.56 6.67
N GLU A 93 -3.95 12.67 5.95
CA GLU A 93 -2.94 13.17 5.01
C GLU A 93 -1.82 13.99 5.68
N ASN A 94 -1.88 14.17 7.00
CA ASN A 94 -0.78 14.79 7.74
C ASN A 94 0.44 13.86 7.76
N VAL A 95 1.55 14.33 7.21
CA VAL A 95 2.82 13.62 7.26
C VAL A 95 3.47 13.84 8.63
N ALA A 96 3.13 12.98 9.57
CA ALA A 96 3.93 12.81 10.77
C ALA A 96 5.27 12.15 10.41
N THR A 97 6.36 12.56 11.05
CA THR A 97 7.64 11.82 10.95
C THR A 97 7.42 10.40 11.44
N ARG A 98 7.67 9.42 10.57
CA ARG A 98 7.62 7.99 10.89
C ARG A 98 9.01 7.37 10.74
N ILE A 99 9.23 6.25 11.40
CA ILE A 99 10.40 5.41 11.19
C ILE A 99 10.06 4.36 10.13
N CYS A 100 11.03 4.00 9.30
CA CYS A 100 10.93 2.91 8.35
C CYS A 100 10.54 1.61 9.07
N GLN A 101 9.44 1.01 8.65
CA GLN A 101 8.93 -0.23 9.27
C GLN A 101 9.64 -1.49 8.74
N GLN A 102 10.49 -1.35 7.73
CA GLN A 102 11.31 -2.44 7.19
C GLN A 102 12.65 -2.58 7.93
N CYS A 103 13.34 -1.47 8.23
CA CYS A 103 14.65 -1.51 8.88
C CYS A 103 14.63 -1.02 10.34
N GLY A 104 13.53 -0.42 10.81
CA GLY A 104 13.39 0.06 12.19
C GLY A 104 14.30 1.23 12.58
N SER A 105 15.16 1.71 11.70
CA SER A 105 16.24 2.65 12.05
C SER A 105 16.12 4.01 11.37
N ASN A 106 15.92 4.02 10.05
CA ASN A 106 15.95 5.24 9.25
C ASN A 106 14.58 5.93 9.21
N PRO A 107 14.52 7.28 9.10
CA PRO A 107 13.27 7.99 8.87
C PRO A 107 12.57 7.52 7.59
N ALA A 108 11.25 7.37 7.66
CA ALA A 108 10.43 7.06 6.50
C ALA A 108 10.39 8.27 5.55
N ALA A 109 10.64 7.99 4.28
CA ALA A 109 10.57 8.97 3.19
C ALA A 109 9.40 8.68 2.23
N VAL A 110 8.90 7.45 2.26
CA VAL A 110 7.87 6.94 1.35
C VAL A 110 6.79 6.21 2.15
N ARG A 111 5.53 6.47 1.80
CA ARG A 111 4.36 5.67 2.18
C ARG A 111 3.89 4.89 0.95
N CYS A 112 3.64 3.60 1.08
CA CYS A 112 3.02 2.80 0.02
C CYS A 112 1.60 2.42 0.43
N GLY A 113 0.60 2.81 -0.36
CA GLY A 113 -0.81 2.53 -0.09
C GLY A 113 -1.18 1.05 -0.16
N ASP A 114 -0.43 0.30 -0.97
CA ASP A 114 -0.68 -1.12 -1.25
C ASP A 114 0.11 -2.05 -0.32
N CYS A 115 1.24 -1.58 0.26
CA CYS A 115 2.01 -2.35 1.24
C CYS A 115 1.37 -2.28 2.62
N ARG A 116 0.41 -3.15 2.87
CA ARG A 116 -0.25 -3.31 4.18
C ARG A 116 0.27 -4.56 4.89
N PRO A 117 0.36 -4.56 6.23
CA PRO A 117 0.01 -3.48 7.15
C PRO A 117 1.13 -2.45 7.42
N ARG A 118 2.32 -2.63 6.82
CA ARG A 118 3.53 -1.82 7.08
C ARG A 118 3.89 -0.92 5.89
N PRO A 119 3.23 0.24 5.71
CA PRO A 119 3.37 1.05 4.50
C PRO A 119 4.59 1.99 4.48
N PHE A 120 5.32 2.17 5.58
CA PHE A 120 6.32 3.22 5.70
C PHE A 120 7.75 2.71 5.46
N TYR A 121 8.44 3.31 4.49
CA TYR A 121 9.79 2.92 4.06
C TYR A 121 10.75 4.11 4.06
N CYS A 122 12.00 3.88 4.46
CA CYS A 122 13.10 4.78 4.11
C CYS A 122 13.42 4.68 2.61
N ALA A 123 14.23 5.60 2.10
CA ALA A 123 14.66 5.64 0.70
C ALA A 123 15.22 4.29 0.18
N GLU A 124 16.11 3.66 0.95
CA GLU A 124 16.77 2.41 0.55
C GLU A 124 15.80 1.22 0.55
N CYS A 125 14.98 1.11 1.61
CA CYS A 125 13.99 0.03 1.71
C CYS A 125 12.88 0.18 0.65
N ASP A 126 12.49 1.42 0.30
CA ASP A 126 11.56 1.69 -0.82
C ASP A 126 12.12 1.11 -2.11
N VAL A 127 13.39 1.40 -2.44
CA VAL A 127 14.00 0.88 -3.66
C VAL A 127 14.05 -0.64 -3.64
N SER A 128 14.50 -1.25 -2.54
CA SER A 128 14.59 -2.71 -2.42
C SER A 128 13.23 -3.39 -2.66
N MET A 129 12.17 -2.92 -2.01
CA MET A 129 10.82 -3.50 -2.12
C MET A 129 10.16 -3.20 -3.47
N HIS A 130 10.18 -1.94 -3.90
CA HIS A 130 9.41 -1.49 -5.06
C HIS A 130 10.15 -1.63 -6.40
N THR A 131 11.35 -2.25 -6.41
CA THR A 131 11.91 -2.81 -7.65
C THR A 131 11.07 -3.96 -8.19
N ARG A 132 10.50 -4.78 -7.30
CA ARG A 132 9.67 -5.94 -7.66
C ARG A 132 8.19 -5.59 -7.75
N HIS A 133 7.79 -4.53 -7.05
CA HIS A 133 6.42 -4.04 -6.97
C HIS A 133 6.27 -2.66 -7.60
N VAL A 134 6.70 -2.54 -8.86
CA VAL A 134 6.84 -1.27 -9.58
C VAL A 134 5.50 -0.52 -9.69
N LEU A 135 4.37 -1.22 -9.75
CA LEU A 135 3.05 -0.61 -9.94
C LEU A 135 2.33 -0.21 -8.64
N HIS A 136 2.97 -0.38 -7.48
CA HIS A 136 2.35 0.04 -6.23
C HIS A 136 2.18 1.56 -6.15
N ASN A 137 1.09 2.00 -5.51
CA ASN A 137 0.76 3.39 -5.27
C ASN A 137 1.60 3.91 -4.10
N ARG A 138 2.66 4.65 -4.45
CA ARG A 138 3.61 5.20 -3.49
C ARG A 138 3.41 6.71 -3.39
N ASP A 139 3.67 7.25 -2.21
CA ASP A 139 3.66 8.67 -1.92
C ASP A 139 4.97 9.08 -1.25
N ALA A 140 5.58 10.16 -1.71
CA ALA A 140 6.67 10.83 -1.02
C ALA A 140 6.12 11.59 0.18
N MET A 141 6.89 11.59 1.26
CA MET A 141 6.57 12.31 2.50
C MET A 141 7.28 13.69 2.58
N THR A 142 8.12 14.03 1.60
CA THR A 142 8.95 15.25 1.57
C THR A 142 8.21 16.35 0.80
N PRO A 143 7.30 17.14 1.42
CA PRO A 143 7.62 18.34 2.20
C PRO A 143 6.57 18.62 3.31
N GLY A 144 6.16 17.57 4.03
CA GLY A 144 5.08 17.67 5.04
C GLY A 144 3.68 17.29 4.53
N PHE A 145 3.56 16.88 3.26
CA PHE A 145 2.34 16.35 2.64
C PHE A 145 2.67 15.11 1.80
N TYR A 146 1.71 14.19 1.66
CA TYR A 146 1.86 13.03 0.76
C TYR A 146 1.76 13.49 -0.69
N GLN A 147 2.80 13.22 -1.47
CA GLN A 147 2.84 13.52 -2.89
C GLN A 147 2.97 12.21 -3.68
N PRO A 148 2.07 11.92 -4.64
CA PRO A 148 2.17 10.72 -5.46
C PRO A 148 3.54 10.57 -6.12
N LEU A 149 4.16 9.41 -5.90
CA LEU A 149 5.44 9.02 -6.48
C LEU A 149 5.21 8.09 -7.66
N PRO A 150 5.50 8.54 -8.90
CA PRO A 150 5.47 7.64 -10.03
C PRO A 150 6.55 6.55 -9.86
N PRO A 151 6.35 5.36 -10.43
CA PRO A 151 7.32 4.26 -10.38
C PRO A 151 8.74 4.63 -10.84
N THR A 152 8.85 5.55 -11.80
CA THR A 152 10.12 6.06 -12.35
C THR A 152 10.82 7.10 -11.46
N THR A 153 10.35 7.31 -10.23
CA THR A 153 10.92 8.27 -9.29
C THR A 153 11.14 7.61 -7.93
N PHE A 154 12.18 8.03 -7.22
CA PHE A 154 12.47 7.60 -5.86
C PHE A 154 12.99 8.80 -5.05
N VAL A 155 13.07 8.66 -3.73
CA VAL A 155 13.59 9.70 -2.84
C VAL A 155 15.05 9.38 -2.52
N ILE A 156 15.97 10.33 -2.74
CA ILE A 156 17.35 10.31 -2.22
C ILE A 156 17.59 11.65 -1.52
N ASP A 157 18.12 11.63 -0.31
CA ASP A 157 18.46 12.84 0.46
C ASP A 157 17.34 13.89 0.51
N LYS A 158 16.10 13.40 0.66
CA LYS A 158 14.85 14.20 0.65
C LYS A 158 14.53 14.90 -0.67
N ALA A 159 15.26 14.60 -1.75
CA ALA A 159 15.00 15.06 -3.09
C ALA A 159 14.42 13.94 -3.97
N LEU A 160 13.59 14.31 -4.94
CA LEU A 160 13.06 13.38 -5.93
C LEU A 160 14.07 13.17 -7.04
N SER A 161 14.42 11.92 -7.30
CA SER A 161 15.33 11.50 -8.37
C SER A 161 14.66 10.51 -9.30
N HIS A 162 15.03 10.52 -10.58
CA HIS A 162 14.46 9.65 -11.60
C HIS A 162 15.24 8.35 -11.72
N CYS A 163 14.54 7.22 -11.79
CA CYS A 163 15.08 5.90 -12.14
C CYS A 163 14.33 5.36 -13.35
N VAL A 164 15.06 4.72 -14.25
CA VAL A 164 14.42 3.87 -15.24
C VAL A 164 13.94 2.59 -14.55
N ARG A 165 12.63 2.42 -14.45
CA ARG A 165 12.01 1.15 -14.08
C ARG A 165 11.53 0.41 -15.32
N LEU A 166 11.63 -0.92 -15.25
CA LEU A 166 11.12 -1.83 -16.26
C LEU A 166 9.75 -2.37 -15.79
N VAL A 167 8.86 -2.66 -16.74
CA VAL A 167 7.58 -3.30 -16.42
C VAL A 167 7.88 -4.70 -15.87
N PRO A 168 7.26 -5.12 -14.75
CA PRO A 168 7.41 -6.48 -14.22
C PRO A 168 6.60 -7.48 -15.07
N VAL A 169 7.00 -7.64 -16.34
CA VAL A 169 6.53 -8.73 -17.19
C VAL A 169 7.51 -9.89 -17.00
N GLU A 170 7.00 -11.12 -16.94
CA GLU A 170 7.88 -12.29 -17.04
C GLU A 170 8.74 -12.13 -18.28
N ILE A 171 10.07 -12.13 -18.07
CA ILE A 171 11.01 -12.02 -19.18
C ILE A 171 10.87 -13.33 -19.97
N PRO A 172 10.50 -13.28 -21.26
CA PRO A 172 10.42 -14.49 -22.07
C PRO A 172 11.77 -15.21 -22.07
N ASP A 173 11.77 -16.54 -21.94
CA ASP A 173 12.99 -17.36 -21.99
C ASP A 173 13.81 -17.11 -23.28
N ILE A 174 13.14 -16.68 -24.35
CA ILE A 174 13.73 -16.33 -25.64
C ILE A 174 13.16 -14.98 -26.09
N MET A 175 13.89 -13.88 -25.85
CA MET A 175 13.50 -12.56 -26.37
C MET A 175 13.91 -12.36 -27.85
N CYS A 176 15.06 -12.91 -28.25
CA CYS A 176 15.57 -12.89 -29.62
C CYS A 176 16.48 -14.11 -29.84
N GLY A 177 16.83 -14.40 -31.10
CA GLY A 177 17.81 -15.44 -31.45
C GLY A 177 19.27 -15.12 -31.07
N CYS A 178 19.48 -14.18 -30.15
CA CYS A 178 20.79 -13.74 -29.70
C CYS A 178 21.34 -14.73 -28.65
N SER A 179 22.66 -14.94 -28.60
CA SER A 179 23.25 -15.77 -27.53
C SER A 179 23.02 -15.11 -26.16
N SER A 180 22.71 -15.91 -25.14
CA SER A 180 22.43 -15.46 -23.78
C SER A 180 23.58 -14.65 -23.17
N GLU A 181 24.82 -14.94 -23.55
CA GLU A 181 26.02 -14.20 -23.11
C GLU A 181 26.13 -12.77 -23.69
N SER A 182 25.41 -12.48 -24.79
CA SER A 182 25.43 -11.18 -25.46
C SER A 182 24.19 -10.33 -25.19
N LEU A 183 23.26 -10.85 -24.38
CA LEU A 183 21.94 -10.26 -24.18
C LEU A 183 22.01 -9.18 -23.10
N ARG A 184 21.99 -7.91 -23.53
CA ARG A 184 21.84 -6.77 -22.62
C ARG A 184 20.41 -6.26 -22.69
N LEU A 185 19.78 -6.18 -21.52
CA LEU A 185 18.47 -5.54 -21.36
C LEU A 185 18.68 -4.04 -21.29
N SER A 186 18.12 -3.32 -22.26
CA SER A 186 18.09 -1.86 -22.28
C SER A 186 16.64 -1.37 -22.16
N PRO A 187 16.44 -0.16 -21.60
CA PRO A 187 15.15 0.51 -21.66
C PRO A 187 14.69 0.66 -23.10
N GLY A 188 13.56 0.05 -23.41
CA GLY A 188 12.92 0.09 -24.71
C GLY A 188 11.98 1.28 -24.86
N LYS A 189 10.90 1.07 -25.62
CA LYS A 189 9.85 2.06 -25.79
C LYS A 189 9.15 2.34 -24.46
N THR A 190 8.84 3.60 -24.20
CA THR A 190 7.97 3.97 -23.09
C THR A 190 6.52 3.64 -23.45
N VAL A 191 5.88 2.84 -22.60
CA VAL A 191 4.46 2.48 -22.69
C VAL A 191 3.69 3.13 -21.55
N ALA A 192 2.41 3.41 -21.77
CA ALA A 192 1.49 3.82 -20.72
C ALA A 192 0.77 2.59 -20.16
N VAL A 193 0.91 2.35 -18.87
CA VAL A 193 0.21 1.31 -18.12
C VAL A 193 -0.90 1.97 -17.32
N ILE A 194 -2.13 1.49 -17.43
CA ILE A 194 -3.26 1.94 -16.63
C ILE A 194 -3.52 0.85 -15.57
N THR A 195 -3.34 1.19 -14.31
CA THR A 195 -3.61 0.24 -13.21
C THR A 195 -5.13 0.09 -13.00
N MET A 196 -5.54 -0.95 -12.26
CA MET A 196 -6.95 -1.16 -11.91
C MET A 196 -7.57 0.03 -11.14
N ASN A 197 -6.73 0.86 -10.51
CA ASN A 197 -7.15 2.06 -9.79
C ASN A 197 -7.32 3.28 -10.71
N GLY A 198 -7.15 3.11 -12.02
CA GLY A 198 -7.22 4.19 -13.02
C GLY A 198 -5.97 5.07 -13.11
N THR A 199 -4.91 4.73 -12.38
CA THR A 199 -3.66 5.49 -12.39
C THR A 199 -2.86 5.18 -13.65
N GLY A 200 -2.60 6.19 -14.47
CA GLY A 200 -1.75 6.08 -15.65
C GLY A 200 -0.27 6.27 -15.30
N VAL A 201 0.57 5.30 -15.66
CA VAL A 201 2.02 5.35 -15.43
C VAL A 201 2.78 5.12 -16.73
N LYS A 202 3.86 5.88 -16.95
CA LYS A 202 4.81 5.65 -18.05
C LYS A 202 5.97 4.77 -17.57
N ILE A 203 6.17 3.62 -18.22
CA ILE A 203 7.23 2.66 -17.89
C ILE A 203 7.88 2.17 -19.19
N ASN A 204 9.13 1.73 -19.13
CA ASN A 204 9.82 1.19 -20.31
C ASN A 204 9.64 -0.33 -20.39
N ILE A 205 9.38 -0.84 -21.60
CA ILE A 205 9.47 -2.27 -21.91
C ILE A 205 10.92 -2.67 -22.21
N TYR A 206 11.22 -3.96 -22.21
CA TYR A 206 12.55 -4.48 -22.52
C TYR A 206 12.91 -4.31 -23.99
N THR A 207 14.18 -4.05 -24.28
CA THR A 207 14.77 -4.24 -25.61
C THR A 207 16.07 -5.01 -25.48
N CYS A 208 16.34 -5.91 -26.44
CA CYS A 208 17.64 -6.52 -26.57
C CYS A 208 18.56 -5.56 -27.34
N SER A 209 19.73 -5.28 -26.77
CA SER A 209 20.81 -4.57 -27.46
C SER A 209 22.00 -5.51 -27.65
N THR A 210 22.37 -5.77 -28.91
CA THR A 210 23.64 -6.41 -29.27
C THR A 210 24.72 -5.33 -29.45
N PRO A 211 26.01 -5.63 -29.23
CA PRO A 211 27.10 -4.68 -29.47
C PRO A 211 27.22 -4.19 -30.93
N ILE A 212 26.48 -4.80 -31.86
CA ILE A 212 26.36 -4.40 -33.27
C ILE A 212 24.97 -3.79 -33.49
N SER A 213 24.88 -2.48 -33.29
CA SER A 213 23.87 -1.44 -33.64
C SER A 213 22.42 -1.74 -34.11
N LEU A 214 21.82 -2.91 -33.94
CA LEU A 214 20.42 -3.15 -34.33
C LEU A 214 19.57 -3.44 -33.09
N ALA A 215 18.99 -2.37 -32.53
CA ALA A 215 17.97 -2.46 -31.51
C ALA A 215 16.71 -3.11 -32.11
N GLN A 216 16.50 -4.39 -31.82
CA GLN A 216 15.31 -5.12 -32.25
C GLN A 216 14.25 -4.97 -31.16
N VAL A 217 13.15 -4.28 -31.48
CA VAL A 217 12.02 -4.10 -30.58
C VAL A 217 11.32 -5.44 -30.41
N CYS A 218 11.34 -6.00 -29.20
CA CYS A 218 10.64 -7.23 -28.86
C CYS A 218 9.29 -6.83 -28.23
N MET A 219 8.18 -7.30 -28.79
CA MET A 219 6.82 -7.13 -28.26
C MET A 219 6.43 -8.36 -27.44
#